data_AF-A0A1G0AB09-F1
#
_entry.id   AF-A0A1G0AB09-F1
#
_cell.length_a   1.000
_cell.length_b   1.000
_cell.length_c   1.000
_cell.angle_alpha   90.00
_cell.angle_beta   90.00
_cell.angle_gamma   90.00
#
_symmetry.space_group_name_H-M   'P 1'
#
loop_
_entity.id
_entity.type
_entity.pdbx_description
1 polymer ?
#
loop_
_entity_poly.entity_id
_entity_poly.type
_entity_poly.pdbx_seq_one_letter_code
_entity_poly.pdbx_strand_id
1 'polypeptide(L)'
;MEGTEAKGSVWATRFIGLTFILGGVAWLVLMVLLIGNVLAGMTPPNYALGPASSRIVAGGGAGTWFVMGLLSFLLTGIVGLGMSALFYQYLETSLRAPIAGWRTIASWVHLLVGGIGAAAASLLMTYGGYTAGIAALDTDYGGWEQGTFWIHTNVLGPLVLPIAALMGLALLGYLVGGIGIVTAWWASRST
;
A
#
# COMPACT_ATOMS: atom_id res chain seq x y z
N MET A 1 4.91 -45.52 2.45
CA MET A 1 5.82 -44.40 2.71
C MET A 1 4.97 -43.15 2.67
N GLU A 2 4.51 -42.73 3.84
CA GLU A 2 3.76 -41.48 4.00
C GLU A 2 4.74 -40.35 3.69
N GLY A 3 4.52 -39.67 2.57
CA GLY A 3 5.36 -38.56 2.15
C GLY A 3 5.26 -37.49 3.22
N THR A 4 6.34 -37.27 3.96
CA THR A 4 6.45 -36.15 4.89
C THR A 4 6.24 -34.88 4.08
N GLU A 5 5.06 -34.26 4.18
CA GLU A 5 4.83 -32.95 3.58
C GLU A 5 5.99 -32.04 3.99
N ALA A 6 6.62 -31.41 2.99
CA ALA A 6 7.61 -30.38 3.26
C ALA A 6 6.93 -29.30 4.11
N LYS A 7 7.33 -29.18 5.37
CA LYS A 7 6.73 -28.23 6.31
C LYS A 7 6.92 -26.82 5.73
N GLY A 8 5.84 -26.23 5.21
CA GLY A 8 5.88 -24.93 4.53
C GLY A 8 6.28 -23.79 5.46
N SER A 9 6.74 -22.67 4.89
CA SER A 9 7.07 -21.47 5.68
C SER A 9 5.80 -20.83 6.22
N VAL A 10 5.71 -20.78 7.56
CA VAL A 10 4.61 -20.14 8.27
C VAL A 10 4.62 -18.64 7.99
N TRP A 11 5.81 -18.03 7.95
CA TRP A 11 5.94 -16.60 7.71
C TRP A 11 5.68 -16.21 6.27
N ALA A 12 6.18 -16.97 5.29
CA ALA A 12 5.86 -16.71 3.89
C ALA A 12 4.35 -16.75 3.66
N THR A 13 3.66 -17.73 4.25
CA THR A 13 2.19 -17.85 4.18
C THR A 13 1.48 -16.60 4.70
N ARG A 14 1.94 -16.03 5.83
CA ARG A 14 1.35 -14.80 6.41
C ARG A 14 1.57 -13.58 5.51
N PHE A 15 2.76 -13.42 4.94
CA PHE A 15 3.06 -12.32 4.03
C PHE A 15 2.23 -12.43 2.75
N ILE A 16 2.15 -13.62 2.13
CA ILE A 16 1.29 -13.88 0.96
C ILE A 16 -0.18 -13.61 1.29
N GLY A 17 -0.65 -14.05 2.46
CA GLY A 17 -2.02 -13.79 2.90
C GLY A 17 -2.34 -12.29 2.96
N LEU A 18 -1.43 -11.49 3.53
CA LEU A 18 -1.61 -10.03 3.55
C LEU A 18 -1.52 -9.41 2.15
N THR A 19 -0.63 -9.90 1.29
CA THR A 19 -0.54 -9.48 -0.11
C THR A 19 -1.87 -9.69 -0.85
N PHE A 20 -2.55 -10.83 -0.64
CA PHE A 20 -3.87 -11.06 -1.24
C PHE A 20 -4.94 -10.12 -0.68
N ILE A 21 -4.94 -9.87 0.63
CA ILE A 21 -5.87 -8.90 1.24
C ILE A 21 -5.68 -7.52 0.62
N LEU A 22 -4.45 -7.03 0.54
CA LEU A 22 -4.14 -5.72 -0.05
C LEU A 22 -4.39 -5.69 -1.56
N GLY A 23 -4.19 -6.81 -2.27
CA GLY A 23 -4.62 -6.97 -3.66
C GLY A 23 -6.14 -6.85 -3.84
N GLY A 24 -6.92 -7.40 -2.91
CA GLY A 24 -8.38 -7.22 -2.87
C GLY A 24 -8.77 -5.76 -2.66
N VAL A 25 -8.05 -5.04 -1.79
CA VAL A 25 -8.23 -3.58 -1.60
C VAL A 25 -7.92 -2.83 -2.90
N ALA A 26 -6.81 -3.15 -3.58
CA ALA A 26 -6.47 -2.54 -4.87
C ALA A 26 -7.58 -2.75 -5.90
N TRP A 27 -8.08 -3.99 -6.00
CA TRP A 27 -9.17 -4.32 -6.90
C TRP A 27 -10.41 -3.48 -6.61
N LEU A 28 -10.83 -3.37 -5.34
CA LEU A 28 -11.99 -2.56 -4.94
C LEU A 28 -11.81 -1.09 -5.31
N VAL A 29 -10.66 -0.50 -4.99
CA VAL A 29 -10.35 0.90 -5.31
C VAL A 29 -10.41 1.14 -6.81
N LEU A 30 -9.73 0.31 -7.60
CA LEU A 30 -9.70 0.44 -9.06
C LEU A 30 -11.09 0.24 -9.68
N MET A 31 -11.88 -0.69 -9.15
CA MET A 31 -13.23 -0.97 -9.62
C MET A 31 -14.16 0.23 -9.38
N VAL A 32 -14.14 0.83 -8.19
CA VAL A 32 -14.91 2.05 -7.89
C VAL A 32 -14.50 3.20 -8.83
N LEU A 33 -13.20 3.40 -9.04
CA LEU A 33 -12.69 4.43 -9.96
C LEU A 33 -13.13 4.18 -11.40
N LEU A 34 -13.11 2.93 -11.86
CA LEU A 34 -13.58 2.55 -13.20
C LEU A 34 -15.07 2.87 -13.37
N ILE A 35 -15.92 2.44 -12.43
CA ILE A 35 -17.36 2.73 -12.49
C ILE A 35 -17.61 4.23 -12.42
N GLY A 36 -16.91 4.96 -11.55
CA GLY A 36 -17.01 6.42 -11.47
C GLY A 36 -16.72 7.11 -12.81
N ASN A 37 -15.69 6.66 -13.55
CA ASN A 37 -15.44 7.17 -14.90
C ASN A 37 -16.57 6.85 -15.88
N VAL A 38 -17.13 5.64 -15.84
CA VAL A 38 -18.24 5.23 -16.72
C VAL A 38 -19.48 6.08 -16.45
N LEU A 39 -19.85 6.27 -15.17
CA LEU A 39 -21.00 7.08 -14.77
C LEU A 39 -20.83 8.55 -15.17
N ALA A 40 -19.63 9.10 -14.97
CA ALA A 40 -19.30 10.47 -15.36
C ALA A 40 -19.33 10.70 -16.89
N GLY A 41 -19.22 9.62 -17.69
CA GLY A 41 -19.31 9.65 -19.15
C GLY A 41 -20.72 9.51 -19.73
N MET A 42 -21.75 9.32 -18.89
CA MET A 42 -23.15 9.20 -19.33
C MET A 42 -23.73 10.54 -19.81
N THR A 43 -24.91 10.52 -20.46
CA THR A 43 -25.67 11.72 -20.84
C THR A 43 -27.10 11.62 -20.29
N PRO A 44 -27.47 12.40 -19.25
CA PRO A 44 -26.62 13.37 -18.54
C PRO A 44 -25.52 12.67 -17.69
N PRO A 45 -24.41 13.36 -17.38
CA PRO A 45 -23.36 12.82 -16.51
C PRO A 45 -23.88 12.49 -15.10
N ASN A 46 -23.34 11.43 -14.49
CA ASN A 46 -23.66 11.05 -13.12
C ASN A 46 -22.39 11.02 -12.26
N TYR A 47 -22.35 11.87 -11.22
CA TYR A 47 -21.23 12.02 -10.29
C TYR A 47 -21.48 11.38 -8.92
N ALA A 48 -22.39 10.41 -8.82
CA ALA A 48 -22.71 9.74 -7.55
C ALA A 48 -21.50 9.05 -6.88
N LEU A 49 -20.49 8.66 -7.66
CA LEU A 49 -19.23 8.09 -7.17
C LEU A 49 -18.05 9.08 -7.26
N GLY A 50 -18.34 10.38 -7.39
CA GLY A 50 -17.37 11.43 -7.64
C GLY A 50 -17.06 11.63 -9.14
N PRO A 51 -16.21 12.61 -9.46
CA PRO A 51 -15.83 12.90 -10.83
C PRO A 51 -14.96 11.78 -11.43
N ALA A 52 -14.91 11.77 -12.76
CA ALA A 52 -14.04 10.88 -13.53
C ALA A 52 -12.58 11.02 -13.07
N SER A 53 -11.98 9.96 -12.54
CA SER A 53 -10.58 10.01 -12.09
C SER A 53 -9.60 10.29 -13.22
N SER A 54 -9.95 10.00 -14.48
CA SER A 54 -9.18 10.40 -15.66
C SER A 54 -8.99 11.92 -15.76
N ARG A 55 -10.01 12.71 -15.38
CA ARG A 55 -9.93 14.18 -15.37
C ARG A 55 -9.03 14.69 -14.25
N ILE A 56 -9.02 14.02 -13.09
CA ILE A 56 -8.11 14.32 -11.98
C ILE A 56 -6.66 14.10 -12.41
N VAL A 57 -6.38 12.97 -13.08
CA VAL A 57 -5.04 12.67 -13.59
C VAL A 57 -4.58 13.72 -14.61
N ALA A 58 -5.47 14.14 -15.51
CA ALA A 58 -5.19 15.18 -16.48
C ALA A 58 -4.97 16.57 -15.85
N GLY A 59 -5.49 16.82 -14.65
CA GLY A 59 -5.41 18.10 -13.93
C GLY A 59 -4.05 18.44 -13.30
N GLY A 60 -3.03 17.59 -13.45
CA GLY A 60 -1.66 17.89 -13.02
C GLY A 60 -1.38 17.55 -11.54
N GLY A 61 -1.04 18.56 -10.72
CA GLY A 61 -0.41 18.35 -9.41
C GLY A 61 -1.17 17.42 -8.44
N ALA A 62 -2.49 17.56 -8.35
CA ALA A 62 -3.33 16.66 -7.55
C ALA A 62 -3.39 15.24 -8.15
N GLY A 63 -3.45 15.15 -9.47
CA GLY A 63 -3.33 13.91 -10.23
C GLY A 63 -2.03 13.17 -9.95
N THR A 64 -0.90 13.88 -9.84
CA THR A 64 0.38 13.29 -9.47
C THR A 64 0.33 12.68 -8.07
N TRP A 65 -0.25 13.35 -7.08
CA TRP A 65 -0.41 12.78 -5.74
C TRP A 65 -1.25 11.50 -5.76
N PHE A 66 -2.35 11.53 -6.51
CA PHE A 66 -3.27 10.40 -6.66
C PHE A 66 -2.56 9.19 -7.29
N VAL A 67 -1.91 9.39 -8.44
CA VAL A 67 -1.23 8.32 -9.18
C VAL A 67 -0.02 7.80 -8.41
N MET A 68 0.80 8.68 -7.85
CA MET A 68 1.99 8.26 -7.09
C MET A 68 1.62 7.52 -5.81
N GLY A 69 0.54 7.93 -5.13
CA GLY A 69 -0.01 7.16 -4.01
C GLY A 69 -0.44 5.76 -4.43
N LEU A 70 -1.18 5.65 -5.53
CA LEU A 70 -1.70 4.36 -6.00
C LEU A 70 -0.57 3.44 -6.46
N LEU A 71 0.40 3.97 -7.21
CA LEU A 71 1.59 3.23 -7.62
C LEU A 71 2.42 2.80 -6.41
N SER A 72 2.61 3.68 -5.43
CA SER A 72 3.33 3.34 -4.19
C SER A 72 2.62 2.24 -3.41
N PHE A 73 1.27 2.23 -3.40
CA PHE A 73 0.50 1.17 -2.77
C PHE A 73 0.70 -0.17 -3.47
N LEU A 74 0.62 -0.21 -4.80
CA LEU A 74 0.86 -1.42 -5.59
C LEU A 74 2.30 -1.93 -5.40
N LEU A 75 3.29 -1.04 -5.41
CA LEU A 75 4.70 -1.41 -5.28
C LEU A 75 5.08 -1.82 -3.86
N THR A 76 4.78 -0.99 -2.86
CA THR A 76 5.26 -1.24 -1.47
C THR A 76 4.31 -2.15 -0.71
N GLY A 77 3.00 -1.92 -0.83
CA GLY A 77 1.96 -2.67 -0.11
C GLY A 77 1.71 -4.05 -0.70
N ILE A 78 1.86 -4.26 -2.01
CA ILE A 78 1.59 -5.57 -2.62
C ILE A 78 2.88 -6.25 -3.03
N VAL A 79 3.64 -5.65 -3.96
CA VAL A 79 4.87 -6.27 -4.48
C VAL A 79 5.92 -6.42 -3.39
N GLY A 80 6.16 -5.39 -2.58
CA GLY A 80 7.14 -5.42 -1.48
C GLY A 80 6.85 -6.51 -0.44
N LEU A 81 5.58 -6.68 -0.06
CA LEU A 81 5.17 -7.75 0.86
C LEU A 81 5.25 -9.14 0.21
N GLY A 82 4.86 -9.27 -1.06
CA GLY A 82 4.99 -10.53 -1.80
C GLY A 82 6.45 -10.96 -1.95
N MET A 83 7.34 -10.01 -2.26
CA MET A 83 8.79 -10.23 -2.31
C MET A 83 9.35 -10.59 -0.94
N SER A 84 8.85 -9.97 0.14
CA SER A 84 9.28 -10.29 1.50
C SER A 84 8.99 -11.74 1.88
N ALA A 85 7.89 -12.32 1.39
CA ALA A 85 7.57 -13.73 1.58
C ALA A 85 8.67 -14.67 1.06
N LEU A 86 9.36 -14.29 -0.02
CA LEU A 86 10.45 -15.10 -0.59
C LEU A 86 11.64 -15.22 0.37
N PHE A 87 11.97 -14.15 1.11
CA PHE A 87 13.04 -14.20 2.12
C PHE A 87 12.69 -15.15 3.27
N TYR A 88 11.44 -15.09 3.75
CA TYR A 88 10.96 -15.99 4.80
C TYR A 88 10.90 -17.44 4.34
N GLN A 89 10.41 -17.68 3.12
CA GLN A 89 10.41 -19.00 2.51
C GLN A 89 11.84 -19.55 2.43
N TYR A 90 12.77 -18.78 1.88
CA TYR A 90 14.16 -19.18 1.75
C TYR A 90 14.79 -19.55 3.10
N LEU A 91 14.56 -18.75 4.15
CA LEU A 91 15.08 -19.04 5.49
C LEU A 91 14.47 -20.31 6.09
N GLU A 92 13.15 -20.41 6.12
CA GLU A 92 12.47 -21.48 6.85
C GLU A 92 12.54 -22.82 6.11
N THR A 93 12.49 -22.82 4.78
CA THR A 93 12.49 -24.07 4.00
C THR A 93 13.85 -24.41 3.41
N SER A 94 14.52 -23.47 2.76
CA SER A 94 15.78 -23.77 2.05
C SER A 94 16.96 -23.86 3.00
N LEU A 95 17.05 -22.94 3.96
CA LEU A 95 18.11 -22.94 4.99
C LEU A 95 17.73 -23.71 6.26
N ARG A 96 16.49 -24.21 6.35
CA ARG A 96 15.95 -24.91 7.54
C ARG A 96 16.21 -24.12 8.84
N ALA A 97 16.16 -22.80 8.75
CA ALA A 97 16.40 -21.86 9.84
C ALA A 97 15.06 -21.25 10.27
N PRO A 98 14.25 -21.98 11.08
CA PRO A 98 12.92 -21.51 11.46
C PRO A 98 13.03 -20.19 12.23
N ILE A 99 12.10 -19.28 11.94
CA ILE A 99 12.04 -17.99 12.64
C ILE A 99 11.51 -18.22 14.06
N ALA A 100 12.35 -17.96 15.06
CA ALA A 100 12.02 -18.17 16.47
C ALA A 100 12.50 -17.01 17.35
N GLY A 101 12.00 -16.96 18.60
CA GLY A 101 12.39 -15.96 19.59
C GLY A 101 12.11 -14.53 19.14
N TRP A 102 13.04 -13.61 19.38
CA TRP A 102 12.88 -12.20 19.03
C TRP A 102 12.68 -11.96 17.52
N ARG A 103 13.16 -12.87 16.65
CA ARG A 103 12.95 -12.78 15.19
C ARG A 103 11.49 -12.98 14.79
N THR A 104 10.71 -13.70 15.62
CA THR A 104 9.25 -13.80 15.47
C THR A 104 8.61 -12.43 15.68
N ILE A 105 9.04 -11.70 16.71
CA ILE A 105 8.56 -10.33 16.98
C ILE A 105 8.95 -9.41 15.83
N ALA A 106 10.21 -9.46 15.39
CA ALA A 106 10.70 -8.67 14.26
C ALA A 106 9.89 -8.92 12.98
N SER A 107 9.46 -10.16 12.75
CA SER A 107 8.66 -10.52 11.56
C SER A 107 7.22 -10.01 11.64
N TRP A 108 6.62 -9.98 12.83
CA TRP A 108 5.33 -9.30 13.03
C TRP A 108 5.44 -7.80 12.84
N VAL A 109 6.50 -7.17 13.36
CA VAL A 109 6.78 -5.75 13.17
C VAL A 109 6.97 -5.43 11.69
N HIS A 110 7.69 -6.28 10.94
CA HIS A 110 7.83 -6.15 9.49
C HIS A 110 6.47 -6.21 8.77
N LEU A 111 5.68 -7.24 9.06
CA LEU A 111 4.41 -7.47 8.38
C LEU A 111 3.38 -6.37 8.68
N LEU A 112 3.20 -6.06 9.96
CA LEU A 112 2.14 -5.15 10.41
C LEU A 112 2.60 -3.70 10.35
N VAL A 113 3.75 -3.36 10.94
CA VAL A 113 4.18 -1.96 11.01
C VAL A 113 4.81 -1.53 9.68
N GLY A 114 5.69 -2.35 9.11
CA GLY A 114 6.30 -2.09 7.80
C GLY A 114 5.27 -2.11 6.68
N GLY A 115 4.66 -3.29 6.47
CA GLY A 115 3.72 -3.55 5.39
C GLY A 115 2.46 -2.69 5.43
N ILE A 116 1.67 -2.81 6.51
CA ILE A 116 0.41 -2.06 6.62
C ILE A 116 0.68 -0.56 6.74
N GLY A 117 1.74 -0.14 7.43
CA GLY A 117 2.13 1.28 7.51
C GLY A 117 2.41 1.90 6.13
N ALA A 118 3.22 1.24 5.30
CA ALA A 118 3.51 1.72 3.94
C ALA A 118 2.27 1.71 3.04
N ALA A 119 1.45 0.66 3.14
CA ALA A 119 0.19 0.56 2.41
C ALA A 119 -0.78 1.70 2.80
N ALA A 120 -0.94 1.96 4.09
CA ALA A 120 -1.81 3.01 4.62
C ALA A 120 -1.33 4.40 4.21
N ALA A 121 -0.02 4.68 4.30
CA ALA A 121 0.54 5.96 3.85
C ALA A 121 0.25 6.19 2.35
N SER A 122 0.45 5.15 1.53
CA SER A 122 0.24 5.21 0.09
C SER A 122 -1.24 5.42 -0.28
N LEU A 123 -2.16 4.72 0.40
CA LEU A 123 -3.60 4.90 0.20
C LEU A 123 -4.07 6.28 0.68
N LEU A 124 -3.51 6.80 1.77
CA LEU A 124 -3.85 8.13 2.26
C LEU A 124 -3.36 9.23 1.29
N MET A 125 -2.18 9.06 0.70
CA MET A 125 -1.69 9.91 -0.39
C MET A 125 -2.59 9.82 -1.63
N THR A 126 -3.02 8.61 -2.00
CA THR A 126 -3.98 8.37 -3.10
C THR A 126 -5.27 9.15 -2.85
N TYR A 127 -5.84 9.00 -1.66
CA TYR A 127 -7.04 9.71 -1.23
C TYR A 127 -6.87 11.23 -1.25
N GLY A 128 -5.74 11.73 -0.74
CA GLY A 128 -5.42 13.15 -0.75
C GLY A 128 -5.35 13.73 -2.16
N GLY A 129 -4.67 13.03 -3.08
CA GLY A 129 -4.61 13.43 -4.48
C GLY A 129 -5.97 13.38 -5.19
N TYR A 130 -6.77 12.35 -4.93
CA TYR A 130 -8.12 12.25 -5.48
C TYR A 130 -8.99 13.42 -5.00
N THR A 131 -9.04 13.65 -3.68
CA THR A 131 -9.84 14.73 -3.07
C THR A 131 -9.37 16.12 -3.52
N ALA A 132 -8.05 16.34 -3.61
CA ALA A 132 -7.49 17.57 -4.16
C ALA A 132 -7.87 17.76 -5.64
N GLY A 133 -7.94 16.66 -6.39
CA GLY A 133 -8.41 16.66 -7.77
C GLY A 133 -9.88 17.06 -7.90
N ILE A 134 -10.75 16.52 -7.05
CA ILE A 134 -12.16 16.95 -6.98
C ILE A 134 -12.23 18.44 -6.69
N ALA A 135 -11.49 18.89 -5.67
CA ALA A 135 -11.51 20.28 -5.25
C ALA A 135 -11.11 21.24 -6.38
N ALA A 136 -10.16 20.84 -7.25
CA ALA A 136 -9.68 21.65 -8.36
C ALA A 136 -10.61 21.65 -9.60
N LEU A 137 -11.47 20.64 -9.76
CA LEU A 137 -12.32 20.50 -10.94
C LEU A 137 -13.48 21.49 -10.94
N ASP A 138 -13.97 21.79 -12.15
CA ASP A 138 -15.19 22.57 -12.40
C ASP A 138 -16.43 21.88 -11.81
N THR A 139 -17.40 22.66 -11.35
CA THR A 139 -18.69 22.17 -10.84
C THR A 139 -19.50 21.44 -11.91
N ASP A 140 -19.37 21.81 -13.19
CA ASP A 140 -19.94 21.09 -14.34
C ASP A 140 -19.41 19.64 -14.45
N TYR A 141 -18.27 19.38 -13.83
CA TYR A 141 -17.62 18.08 -13.81
C TYR A 141 -17.66 17.40 -12.44
N GLY A 142 -18.49 17.90 -11.51
CA GLY A 142 -18.62 17.35 -10.16
C GLY A 142 -17.51 17.77 -9.19
N GLY A 143 -16.77 18.84 -9.52
CA GLY A 143 -15.74 19.44 -8.67
C GLY A 143 -16.22 20.62 -7.83
N TRP A 144 -15.28 21.33 -7.19
CA TRP A 144 -15.57 22.42 -6.25
C TRP A 144 -14.94 23.77 -6.63
N GLU A 145 -14.25 23.86 -7.78
CA GLU A 145 -13.63 25.09 -8.31
C GLU A 145 -12.68 25.82 -7.34
N GLN A 146 -12.01 25.07 -6.47
CA GLN A 146 -11.10 25.64 -5.48
C GLN A 146 -9.72 25.92 -6.07
N GLY A 147 -9.15 27.06 -5.66
CA GLY A 147 -7.79 27.45 -6.04
C GLY A 147 -6.70 26.63 -5.32
N THR A 148 -5.52 26.58 -5.93
CA THR A 148 -4.34 25.84 -5.44
C THR A 148 -4.01 26.11 -3.97
N PHE A 149 -4.02 27.38 -3.54
CA PHE A 149 -3.71 27.73 -2.15
C PHE A 149 -4.69 27.11 -1.14
N TRP A 150 -5.99 27.13 -1.49
CA TRP A 150 -7.03 26.53 -0.66
C TRP A 150 -6.84 25.02 -0.56
N ILE A 151 -6.54 24.36 -1.69
CA ILE A 151 -6.31 22.91 -1.76
C ILE A 151 -5.11 22.50 -0.90
N HIS A 152 -3.99 23.22 -1.02
CA HIS A 152 -2.81 22.93 -0.21
C HIS A 152 -3.07 23.08 1.28
N THR A 153 -3.85 24.08 1.67
CA THR A 153 -4.12 24.38 3.09
C THR A 153 -5.15 23.46 3.70
N ASN A 154 -6.26 23.21 2.99
CA ASN A 154 -7.45 22.56 3.56
C ASN A 154 -7.60 21.09 3.19
N VAL A 155 -6.97 20.64 2.10
CA VAL A 155 -7.05 19.24 1.64
C VAL A 155 -5.75 18.50 1.90
N LEU A 156 -4.64 19.00 1.36
CA LEU A 156 -3.36 18.30 1.43
C LEU A 156 -2.65 18.51 2.78
N GLY A 157 -2.64 19.74 3.30
CA GLY A 157 -1.97 20.12 4.54
C GLY A 157 -2.27 19.20 5.73
N PRO A 158 -3.55 18.91 6.03
CA PRO A 158 -3.92 18.02 7.14
C PRO A 158 -3.44 16.57 6.98
N LEU A 159 -3.14 16.12 5.75
CA LEU A 159 -2.71 14.76 5.45
C LEU A 159 -1.19 14.59 5.57
N VAL A 160 -0.41 15.66 5.49
CA VAL A 160 1.05 15.60 5.49
C VAL A 160 1.59 14.90 6.73
N LEU A 161 1.16 15.32 7.93
CA LEU A 161 1.64 14.74 9.18
C LEU A 161 1.25 13.27 9.36
N PRO A 162 -0.01 12.85 9.14
CA PRO A 162 -0.39 11.44 9.14
C PRO A 162 0.41 10.57 8.15
N ILE A 163 0.61 11.04 6.92
CA ILE A 163 1.40 10.31 5.91
C ILE A 163 2.84 10.16 6.39
N ALA A 164 3.47 11.25 6.85
CA ALA A 164 4.84 11.22 7.35
C ALA A 164 5.01 10.28 8.55
N ALA A 165 4.05 10.26 9.48
CA ALA A 165 4.07 9.36 10.64
C ALA A 165 3.97 7.89 10.21
N LEU A 166 3.04 7.56 9.31
CA LEU A 166 2.88 6.21 8.77
C LEU A 166 4.13 5.76 8.00
N MET A 167 4.73 6.64 7.20
CA MET A 167 6.00 6.36 6.51
C MET A 167 7.14 6.12 7.49
N GLY A 168 7.26 6.95 8.54
CA GLY A 168 8.28 6.78 9.58
C GLY A 168 8.14 5.44 10.31
N LEU A 169 6.92 5.08 10.70
CA LEU A 169 6.63 3.78 11.29
C LEU A 169 6.95 2.64 10.32
N ALA A 170 6.55 2.77 9.05
CA ALA A 170 6.83 1.75 8.04
C ALA A 170 8.33 1.51 7.86
N LEU A 171 9.13 2.57 7.77
CA LEU A 171 10.59 2.48 7.69
C LEU A 171 11.19 1.75 8.89
N LEU A 172 10.73 2.06 10.11
CA LEU A 172 11.15 1.34 11.31
C LEU A 172 10.74 -0.14 11.24
N GLY A 173 9.53 -0.42 10.77
CA GLY A 173 9.02 -1.77 10.59
C GLY A 173 9.88 -2.61 9.64
N TYR A 174 10.22 -2.06 8.48
CA TYR A 174 11.12 -2.68 7.50
C TYR A 174 12.54 -2.87 8.05
N LEU A 175 13.07 -1.87 8.77
CA LEU A 175 14.40 -1.97 9.37
C LEU A 175 14.47 -3.11 10.39
N VAL A 176 13.53 -3.15 11.34
CA VAL A 176 13.47 -4.20 12.37
C VAL A 176 13.27 -5.57 11.72
N GLY A 177 12.38 -5.66 10.73
CA GLY A 177 12.16 -6.87 9.94
C GLY A 177 13.41 -7.38 9.24
N GLY A 178 14.11 -6.50 8.53
CA GLY A 178 15.36 -6.79 7.84
C GLY A 178 16.45 -7.29 8.79
N ILE A 179 16.60 -6.67 9.96
CA ILE A 179 17.53 -7.12 11.00
C ILE A 179 17.16 -8.54 11.48
N GLY A 180 15.86 -8.82 11.67
CA GLY A 180 15.36 -10.16 11.99
C GLY A 180 15.75 -11.22 10.95
N ILE A 181 15.57 -10.90 9.66
CA ILE A 181 15.91 -11.78 8.52
C ILE A 181 17.43 -11.98 8.42
N VAL A 182 18.22 -10.91 8.45
CA VAL A 182 19.69 -10.97 8.28
C VAL A 182 20.33 -11.75 9.40
N THR A 183 19.90 -11.55 10.65
CA THR A 183 20.46 -12.31 11.77
C THR A 183 20.09 -13.79 11.70
N ALA A 184 18.89 -14.13 11.19
CA ALA A 184 18.50 -15.52 10.93
C ALA A 184 19.43 -16.17 9.90
N TRP A 185 19.68 -15.44 8.81
CA TRP A 185 20.57 -15.88 7.75
C TRP A 185 22.02 -16.05 8.21
N TRP A 186 22.55 -15.14 9.03
CA TRP A 186 23.90 -15.30 9.58
C TRP A 186 24.02 -16.52 10.49
N ALA A 187 23.06 -16.72 11.39
CA ALA A 187 23.08 -17.84 12.32
C ALA A 187 23.02 -19.21 11.63
N SER A 188 22.37 -19.31 10.46
CA SER A 188 22.29 -20.56 9.69
C SER A 188 23.56 -20.90 8.91
N ARG A 189 24.55 -19.99 8.87
CA ARG A 189 25.84 -20.23 8.19
C ARG A 189 26.97 -20.55 9.17
N SER A 190 26.76 -20.30 10.46
CA SER A 190 27.72 -20.60 11.54
C SER A 190 27.59 -22.03 12.08
N THR A 191 26.67 -22.83 11.53
CA THR A 191 26.40 -24.23 11.85
C THR A 191 26.77 -25.11 10.67
#